data_AF-A0A9X4JTG0-F1
#
_entry.id   AF-A0A9X4JTG0-F1
#
_cell.length_a   1.000
_cell.length_b   1.000
_cell.length_c   1.000
_cell.angle_alpha   90.00
_cell.angle_beta   90.00
_cell.angle_gamma   90.00
#
_symmetry.space_group_name_H-M   'P 1'
#
loop_
_entity.id
_entity.type
_entity.pdbx_description
1 polymer ?
#
loop_
_entity_poly.entity_id
_entity_poly.type
_entity_poly.pdbx_seq_one_letter_code
_entity_poly.pdbx_strand_id
1 'polypeptide(L)'
;MKRCGLIILMCLSLLFISIGMASAAPKNQAVFVANSQGYMLNGSVFQMDAAPFTVQDRVLVPLRYLAYALELDEKNVIWDPYGKSVELRTADKKIKLVVNSYTLLVNEKSYKMDVAPVLKDNQVFLPAKWVAEELGYSIGWDERMQALLIGAPENLPDPKSIPLKIIPLNIRPCELSESDLCLNQKISFSSILFYGEYANVYNAGVAANYVNGYVLNPEQEFSFNEVVGERTTQKGFITGYDILDNLTVGGGVCRTSTVLYQVATDAGLTILERHPHYLPVHYTPLGTDASVSYGTMDLRFVNNLPNPIIIYSGLNEEENGRRLWAELCERKILKKIDVAVLIKEPGSCWKSNIEKTHLVALEKDGTSFISMEQIGDLLHLSPEIKLVQGGTSTATVEINNQLISFTEGNKTVMINNTECQLNEAPFCLSNCNCNFWLPFKDWVNLTGGEVICIDSMPSSILLNLSGTSLVGKNL
;
A
#
# COMPACT_ATOMS: atom_id res chain seq x y z
N MET A 1 72.61 -81.14 10.00
CA MET A 1 72.05 -79.98 9.27
C MET A 1 70.55 -79.96 9.50
N LYS A 2 70.01 -78.80 9.97
CA LYS A 2 68.68 -78.18 9.70
C LYS A 2 67.41 -79.07 9.74
N ARG A 3 66.25 -78.69 10.27
CA ARG A 3 65.68 -77.49 10.94
C ARG A 3 64.19 -77.78 11.21
N CYS A 4 63.60 -77.08 12.18
CA CYS A 4 62.21 -76.57 12.26
C CYS A 4 61.07 -77.61 12.38
N GLY A 5 60.07 -77.48 13.26
CA GLY A 5 59.60 -76.35 14.08
C GLY A 5 58.07 -76.40 14.13
N LEU A 6 57.52 -76.72 15.30
CA LEU A 6 56.11 -76.98 15.61
C LEU A 6 55.49 -75.72 16.26
N ILE A 7 54.36 -75.18 15.78
CA ILE A 7 53.51 -74.27 16.59
C ILE A 7 52.02 -74.45 16.23
N ILE A 8 51.24 -74.82 17.24
CA ILE A 8 49.77 -74.90 17.29
C ILE A 8 49.24 -73.52 17.74
N LEU A 9 48.29 -72.94 17.00
CA LEU A 9 47.70 -71.63 17.30
C LEU A 9 46.39 -71.80 18.11
N MET A 10 46.35 -71.18 19.29
CA MET A 10 45.23 -71.22 20.25
C MET A 10 44.35 -69.98 20.05
N CYS A 11 43.05 -70.16 19.75
CA CYS A 11 42.08 -69.07 19.62
C CYS A 11 41.65 -68.55 21.00
N LEU A 12 42.01 -67.31 21.33
CA LEU A 12 41.44 -66.53 22.44
C LEU A 12 40.49 -65.48 21.87
N SER A 13 39.18 -65.64 22.07
CA SER A 13 38.16 -64.65 21.72
C SER A 13 38.03 -63.61 22.85
N LEU A 14 38.60 -62.42 22.63
CA LEU A 14 38.36 -61.23 23.46
C LEU A 14 37.00 -60.61 23.08
N LEU A 15 36.01 -60.73 23.97
CA LEU A 15 34.79 -59.91 23.92
C LEU A 15 35.16 -58.46 24.27
N PHE A 16 35.20 -57.59 23.26
CA PHE A 16 35.15 -56.15 23.46
C PHE A 16 33.72 -55.76 23.84
N ILE A 17 33.46 -55.54 25.13
CA ILE A 17 32.25 -54.84 25.58
C ILE A 17 32.45 -53.37 25.23
N SER A 18 31.89 -52.95 24.10
CA SER A 18 31.78 -51.53 23.76
C SER A 18 30.83 -50.86 24.75
N ILE A 19 31.38 -50.16 25.74
CA ILE A 19 30.63 -49.18 26.52
C ILE A 19 30.35 -48.01 25.57
N GLY A 20 29.22 -48.10 24.86
CA GLY A 20 28.69 -46.94 24.15
C GLY A 20 28.34 -45.89 25.19
N MET A 21 29.09 -44.79 25.22
CA MET A 21 28.62 -43.57 25.87
C MET A 21 27.36 -43.14 25.11
N ALA A 22 26.20 -43.41 25.70
CA ALA A 22 24.94 -42.85 25.21
C ALA A 22 25.01 -41.33 25.39
N SER A 23 25.32 -40.61 24.32
CA SER A 23 25.11 -39.17 24.26
C SER A 23 23.59 -38.94 24.28
N ALA A 24 23.10 -38.19 25.26
CA ALA A 24 21.70 -37.78 25.28
C ALA A 24 21.38 -37.02 23.98
N ALA A 25 20.22 -37.28 23.39
CA ALA A 25 19.78 -36.52 22.23
C ALA A 25 19.78 -35.01 22.57
N PRO A 26 20.20 -34.15 21.63
CA PRO A 26 20.22 -32.71 21.88
C PRO A 26 18.80 -32.21 22.14
N LYS A 27 18.64 -31.35 23.16
CA LYS A 27 17.34 -30.75 23.46
C LYS A 27 16.82 -29.94 22.27
N ASN A 28 15.51 -29.95 22.11
CA ASN A 28 14.84 -29.10 21.14
C ASN A 28 15.18 -27.61 21.34
N GLN A 29 15.19 -26.86 20.24
CA GLN A 29 15.24 -25.41 20.24
C GLN A 29 13.94 -24.87 19.67
N ALA A 30 13.25 -23.99 20.41
CA ALA A 30 11.99 -23.43 19.96
C ALA A 30 11.95 -21.90 20.11
N VAL A 31 11.24 -21.25 19.20
CA VAL A 31 10.99 -19.81 19.26
C VAL A 31 9.51 -19.52 19.08
N PHE A 32 8.91 -18.87 20.07
CA PHE A 32 7.52 -18.46 20.06
C PHE A 32 7.44 -16.94 20.00
N VAL A 33 6.93 -16.41 18.90
CA VAL A 33 6.74 -14.96 18.73
C VAL A 33 5.44 -14.55 19.40
N ALA A 34 5.51 -13.62 20.37
CA ALA A 34 4.32 -13.13 21.05
C ALA A 34 3.32 -12.53 20.05
N ASN A 35 2.04 -12.85 20.22
CA ASN A 35 0.93 -12.43 19.36
C ASN A 35 1.02 -12.90 17.90
N SER A 36 1.84 -13.92 17.59
CA SER A 36 1.90 -14.56 16.27
C SER A 36 1.57 -16.06 16.33
N GLN A 37 0.90 -16.57 15.30
CA GLN A 37 0.64 -18.01 15.16
C GLN A 37 1.86 -18.78 14.62
N GLY A 38 2.90 -18.11 14.11
CA GLY A 38 4.14 -18.77 13.70
C GLY A 38 5.04 -19.12 14.88
N TYR A 39 5.64 -20.31 14.85
CA TYR A 39 6.72 -20.68 15.78
C TYR A 39 7.80 -21.50 15.07
N MET A 40 9.01 -21.51 15.62
CA MET A 40 10.11 -22.34 15.14
C MET A 40 10.34 -23.50 16.10
N LEU A 41 10.62 -24.68 15.55
CA LEU A 41 11.09 -25.85 16.27
C LEU A 41 12.24 -26.48 15.49
N ASN A 42 13.43 -26.55 16.10
CA ASN A 42 14.66 -27.08 15.52
C ASN A 42 14.99 -26.51 14.13
N GLY A 43 14.86 -25.19 13.98
CA GLY A 43 15.12 -24.49 12.72
C GLY A 43 13.98 -24.59 11.68
N SER A 44 12.96 -25.41 11.92
CA SER A 44 11.79 -25.55 11.04
C SER A 44 10.65 -24.67 11.53
N VAL A 45 9.93 -24.04 10.60
CA VAL A 45 8.81 -23.13 10.92
C VAL A 45 7.48 -23.86 10.83
N PHE A 46 6.61 -23.64 11.80
CA PHE A 46 5.30 -24.24 11.95
C PHE A 46 4.25 -23.19 12.30
N GLN A 47 2.98 -23.56 12.13
CA GLN A 47 1.82 -22.72 12.47
C GLN A 47 1.09 -23.27 13.70
N MET A 48 0.56 -22.36 14.50
CA MET A 48 -0.31 -22.60 15.63
C MET A 48 -1.73 -22.15 15.34
N ASP A 49 -2.71 -22.83 15.91
CA ASP A 49 -4.12 -22.45 15.91
C ASP A 49 -4.45 -21.36 16.94
N ALA A 50 -3.53 -21.01 17.84
CA ALA A 50 -3.62 -19.82 18.67
C ALA A 50 -2.25 -19.20 18.91
N ALA A 51 -2.22 -17.86 18.98
CA ALA A 51 -1.00 -17.10 19.26
C ALA A 51 -0.67 -17.10 20.76
N PRO A 52 0.62 -17.21 21.14
CA PRO A 52 1.07 -16.99 22.51
C PRO A 52 0.90 -15.51 22.85
N PHE A 53 0.77 -15.18 24.13
CA PHE A 53 0.57 -13.80 24.57
C PHE A 53 1.26 -13.54 25.91
N THR A 54 1.48 -12.27 26.23
CA THR A 54 2.17 -11.87 27.46
C THR A 54 1.17 -11.49 28.55
N VAL A 55 1.38 -11.99 29.77
CA VAL A 55 0.70 -11.55 31.00
C VAL A 55 1.76 -11.30 32.05
N GLN A 56 1.84 -10.07 32.60
CA GLN A 56 2.79 -9.71 33.66
C GLN A 56 4.24 -10.13 33.33
N ASP A 57 4.71 -9.77 32.13
CA ASP A 57 6.06 -10.10 31.64
C ASP A 57 6.37 -11.61 31.55
N ARG A 58 5.32 -12.43 31.38
CA ARG A 58 5.42 -13.87 31.15
C ARG A 58 4.68 -14.24 29.88
N VAL A 59 5.36 -14.99 29.01
CA VAL A 59 4.76 -15.52 27.79
C VAL A 59 3.98 -16.79 28.11
N LEU A 60 2.69 -16.74 27.83
CA LEU A 60 1.79 -17.88 27.86
C LEU A 60 1.71 -18.49 26.46
N VAL A 61 2.04 -19.78 26.36
CA VAL A 61 2.10 -20.51 25.09
C VAL A 61 1.00 -21.58 25.08
N PRO A 62 0.30 -21.81 23.94
CA PRO A 62 -0.72 -22.85 23.89
C PRO A 62 -0.11 -24.21 24.20
N LEU A 63 -0.78 -24.96 25.08
CA LEU A 63 -0.31 -26.19 25.71
C LEU A 63 0.35 -27.16 24.73
N ARG A 64 -0.33 -27.43 23.61
CA ARG A 64 0.10 -28.44 22.62
C ARG A 64 1.50 -28.12 22.08
N TYR A 65 1.74 -26.87 21.69
CA TYR A 65 3.01 -26.49 21.07
C TYR A 65 4.13 -26.36 22.09
N LEU A 66 3.81 -25.88 23.29
CA LEU A 66 4.78 -25.89 24.38
C LEU A 66 5.21 -27.32 24.73
N ALA A 67 4.28 -28.27 24.79
CA ALA A 67 4.59 -29.67 25.03
C ALA A 67 5.52 -30.25 23.95
N TYR A 68 5.20 -30.05 22.66
CA TYR A 68 6.05 -30.50 21.56
C TYR A 68 7.45 -29.87 21.58
N ALA A 69 7.52 -28.57 21.87
CA ALA A 69 8.80 -27.85 22.02
C ALA A 69 9.66 -28.42 23.15
N LEU A 70 9.03 -29.02 24.16
CA LEU A 70 9.69 -29.61 25.33
C LEU A 70 9.80 -31.14 25.24
N GLU A 71 9.67 -31.72 24.05
CA GLU A 71 9.81 -33.16 23.76
C GLU A 71 8.73 -34.04 24.41
N LEU A 72 7.58 -33.46 24.75
CA LEU A 72 6.43 -34.20 25.24
C LEU A 72 5.47 -34.50 24.08
N ASP A 73 5.20 -35.79 23.85
CA ASP A 73 4.15 -36.25 22.96
C ASP A 73 2.77 -36.29 23.68
N GLU A 74 1.70 -36.52 22.92
CA GLU A 74 0.33 -36.41 23.42
C GLU A 74 0.02 -37.37 24.57
N LYS A 75 0.63 -38.57 24.60
CA LYS A 75 0.45 -39.53 25.69
C LYS A 75 0.99 -39.03 27.04
N ASN A 76 1.90 -38.06 27.00
CA ASN A 76 2.54 -37.45 28.17
C ASN A 76 1.87 -36.15 28.60
N VAL A 77 0.78 -35.73 27.94
CA VAL A 77 -0.01 -34.54 28.27
C VAL A 77 -1.42 -34.98 28.64
N ILE A 78 -1.78 -34.85 29.92
CA ILE A 78 -3.07 -35.28 30.44
C ILE A 78 -3.87 -34.05 30.84
N TRP A 79 -5.00 -33.84 30.17
CA TRP A 79 -5.98 -32.84 30.53
C TRP A 79 -7.08 -33.47 31.41
N ASP A 80 -7.27 -32.92 32.60
CA ASP A 80 -8.41 -33.20 33.47
C ASP A 80 -9.44 -32.06 33.34
N PRO A 81 -10.56 -32.27 32.62
CA PRO A 81 -11.55 -31.24 32.39
C PRO A 81 -12.33 -30.85 33.66
N TYR A 82 -12.45 -31.75 34.64
CA TYR A 82 -13.19 -31.49 35.87
C TYR A 82 -12.36 -30.69 36.85
N GLY A 83 -11.10 -31.10 37.06
CA GLY A 83 -10.14 -30.36 37.87
C GLY A 83 -9.55 -29.13 37.16
N LYS A 84 -9.87 -28.92 35.87
CA LYS A 84 -9.28 -27.90 34.99
C LYS A 84 -7.76 -27.88 35.09
N SER A 85 -7.14 -29.06 35.00
CA SER A 85 -5.71 -29.21 35.24
C SER A 85 -5.00 -29.93 34.11
N VAL A 86 -3.79 -29.48 33.83
CA VAL A 86 -2.86 -30.13 32.90
C VAL A 86 -1.80 -30.84 33.72
N GLU A 87 -1.52 -32.08 33.36
CA GLU A 87 -0.42 -32.86 33.90
C GLU A 87 0.53 -33.28 32.77
N LEU A 88 1.79 -32.90 32.89
CA LEU A 88 2.88 -33.21 31.97
C LEU A 88 3.78 -34.27 32.60
N ARG A 89 4.08 -35.34 31.87
CA ARG A 89 4.85 -36.49 32.37
C ARG A 89 6.11 -36.73 31.55
N THR A 90 7.21 -36.96 32.25
CA THR A 90 8.46 -37.51 31.71
C THR A 90 8.82 -38.78 32.47
N ALA A 91 9.99 -39.37 32.17
CA ALA A 91 10.47 -40.54 32.89
C ALA A 91 10.69 -40.28 34.40
N ASP A 92 11.05 -39.04 34.78
CA ASP A 92 11.46 -38.66 36.14
C ASP A 92 10.62 -37.53 36.76
N LYS A 93 9.80 -36.83 35.97
CA LYS A 93 8.98 -35.70 36.44
C LYS A 93 7.51 -35.81 36.09
N LYS A 94 6.69 -35.42 37.06
CA LYS A 94 5.25 -35.19 36.94
C LYS A 94 4.97 -33.73 37.31
N ILE A 95 4.65 -32.91 36.31
CA ILE A 95 4.39 -31.48 36.47
C ILE A 95 2.88 -31.25 36.30
N LYS A 96 2.20 -30.74 37.32
CA LYS A 96 0.76 -30.46 37.28
C LYS A 96 0.48 -28.98 37.51
N LEU A 97 -0.32 -28.40 36.63
CA LEU A 97 -0.78 -27.02 36.67
C LEU A 97 -2.31 -26.98 36.64
N VAL A 98 -2.92 -26.11 37.44
CA VAL A 98 -4.37 -25.90 37.45
C VAL A 98 -4.67 -24.54 36.81
N VAL A 99 -5.63 -24.49 35.88
CA VAL A 99 -6.06 -23.25 35.23
C VAL A 99 -6.52 -22.24 36.29
N ASN A 100 -6.09 -20.99 36.15
CA ASN A 100 -6.32 -19.87 37.07
C ASN A 100 -5.74 -20.08 38.49
N SER A 101 -4.84 -21.05 38.68
CA SER A 101 -4.09 -21.25 39.91
C SER A 101 -2.64 -20.83 39.75
N TYR A 102 -2.10 -20.16 40.77
CA TYR A 102 -0.69 -19.78 40.87
C TYR A 102 0.18 -20.91 41.44
N THR A 103 -0.34 -22.14 41.53
CA THR A 103 0.39 -23.27 42.11
C THR A 103 0.82 -24.25 41.02
N LEU A 104 2.13 -24.52 41.00
CA LEU A 104 2.76 -25.56 40.20
C LEU A 104 3.10 -26.74 41.13
N LEU A 105 2.72 -27.96 40.75
CA LEU A 105 3.10 -29.17 41.47
C LEU A 105 4.16 -29.94 40.65
N VAL A 106 5.32 -30.21 41.23
CA VAL A 106 6.37 -31.03 40.62
C VAL A 106 6.65 -32.22 41.53
N ASN A 107 6.35 -33.44 41.08
CA ASN A 107 6.44 -34.66 41.89
C ASN A 107 5.77 -34.48 43.26
N GLU A 108 4.53 -33.95 43.25
CA GLU A 108 3.68 -33.65 44.43
C GLU A 108 4.15 -32.48 45.32
N LYS A 109 5.34 -31.93 45.09
CA LYS A 109 5.82 -30.74 45.79
C LYS A 109 5.26 -29.46 45.17
N SER A 110 4.81 -28.54 46.02
CA SER A 110 4.17 -27.29 45.61
C SER A 110 5.16 -26.13 45.47
N TYR A 111 5.01 -25.38 44.38
CA TYR A 111 5.75 -24.18 44.03
C TYR A 111 4.77 -23.07 43.65
N LYS A 112 5.09 -21.82 44.03
CA LYS A 112 4.26 -20.65 43.72
C LYS A 112 4.77 -19.97 42.46
N MET A 113 3.90 -19.87 41.46
CA MET A 113 4.09 -19.13 40.22
C MET A 113 3.69 -17.66 40.38
N ASP A 114 4.29 -16.80 39.55
CA ASP A 114 3.93 -15.39 39.43
C ASP A 114 2.78 -15.14 38.43
N VAL A 115 2.51 -16.10 37.54
CA VAL A 115 1.40 -16.08 36.59
C VAL A 115 0.71 -17.45 36.55
N ALA A 116 -0.61 -17.46 36.40
CA ALA A 116 -1.40 -18.68 36.32
C ALA A 116 -1.61 -19.14 34.86
N PRO A 117 -1.80 -20.45 34.60
CA PRO A 117 -2.30 -20.93 33.32
C PRO A 117 -3.69 -20.38 33.02
N VAL A 118 -4.00 -20.14 31.75
CA VAL A 118 -5.26 -19.54 31.31
C VAL A 118 -5.99 -20.49 30.35
N LEU A 119 -7.31 -20.57 30.49
CA LEU A 119 -8.19 -21.16 29.47
C LEU A 119 -8.83 -20.02 28.69
N LYS A 120 -8.48 -19.90 27.41
CA LYS A 120 -8.98 -18.86 26.49
C LYS A 120 -9.35 -19.52 25.16
N ASP A 121 -10.51 -19.20 24.62
CA ASP A 121 -11.00 -19.72 23.32
C ASP A 121 -10.93 -21.26 23.22
N ASN A 122 -11.30 -21.93 24.33
CA ASN A 122 -11.26 -23.38 24.49
C ASN A 122 -9.85 -24.01 24.37
N GLN A 123 -8.80 -23.20 24.53
CA GLN A 123 -7.40 -23.64 24.55
C GLN A 123 -6.74 -23.26 25.87
N VAL A 124 -5.92 -24.18 26.39
CA VAL A 124 -5.13 -23.95 27.61
C VAL A 124 -3.79 -23.37 27.22
N PHE A 125 -3.40 -22.28 27.88
CA PHE A 125 -2.10 -21.64 27.75
C PHE A 125 -1.34 -21.76 29.05
N LEU A 126 -0.08 -22.20 28.95
CA LEU A 126 0.79 -22.38 30.11
C LEU A 126 1.86 -21.29 30.15
N PRO A 127 2.25 -20.82 31.36
CA PRO A 127 3.43 -19.99 31.53
C PRO A 127 4.68 -20.74 31.11
N ALA A 128 5.25 -20.40 29.95
CA ALA A 128 6.25 -21.24 29.31
C ALA A 128 7.51 -21.40 30.16
N LYS A 129 7.94 -20.33 30.85
CA LYS A 129 9.09 -20.35 31.76
C LYS A 129 8.98 -21.42 32.84
N TRP A 130 7.86 -21.43 33.57
CA TRP A 130 7.64 -22.36 34.69
C TRP A 130 7.65 -23.82 34.27
N VAL A 131 7.21 -24.12 33.04
CA VAL A 131 7.21 -25.49 32.52
C VAL A 131 8.58 -25.86 31.95
N ALA A 132 9.18 -24.98 31.16
CA ALA A 132 10.43 -25.23 30.46
C ALA A 132 11.61 -25.42 31.43
N GLU A 133 11.73 -24.56 32.45
CA GLU A 133 12.81 -24.64 33.44
C GLU A 133 12.72 -25.94 34.26
N GLU A 134 11.51 -26.41 34.56
CA GLU A 134 11.31 -27.70 35.23
C GLU A 134 11.71 -28.88 34.33
N LEU A 135 11.66 -28.75 33.01
CA LEU A 135 12.18 -29.76 32.09
C LEU A 135 13.66 -29.53 31.73
N GLY A 136 14.32 -28.62 32.46
CA GLY A 136 15.74 -28.30 32.34
C GLY A 136 16.10 -27.50 31.08
N TYR A 137 15.14 -26.83 30.47
CA TYR A 137 15.39 -25.86 29.39
C TYR A 137 15.74 -24.50 29.99
N SER A 138 16.46 -23.70 29.22
CA SER A 138 16.64 -22.28 29.50
C SER A 138 15.71 -21.45 28.63
N ILE A 139 15.32 -20.29 29.16
CA ILE A 139 14.50 -19.31 28.48
C ILE A 139 15.36 -18.10 28.12
N GLY A 140 15.18 -17.59 26.92
CA GLY A 140 15.64 -16.28 26.50
C GLY A 140 14.49 -15.41 26.01
N TRP A 141 14.77 -14.12 25.88
CA TRP A 141 13.87 -13.14 25.27
C TRP A 141 14.62 -12.40 24.18
N ASP A 142 14.06 -12.36 22.97
CA ASP A 142 14.52 -11.47 21.91
C ASP A 142 13.60 -10.26 21.84
N GLU A 143 14.12 -9.10 22.25
CA GLU A 143 13.36 -7.84 22.28
C GLU A 143 12.90 -7.38 20.89
N ARG A 144 13.71 -7.62 19.86
CA ARG A 144 13.44 -7.16 18.50
C ARG A 144 12.29 -7.93 17.86
N MET A 145 12.22 -9.23 18.10
CA MET A 145 11.16 -10.10 17.59
C MET A 145 10.00 -10.27 18.56
N GLN A 146 10.10 -9.72 19.78
CA GLN A 146 9.16 -9.96 20.88
C GLN A 146 8.92 -11.47 21.05
N ALA A 147 10.02 -12.23 21.13
CA ALA A 147 9.99 -13.68 21.01
C ALA A 147 10.59 -14.38 22.24
N LEU A 148 9.88 -15.40 22.71
CA LEU A 148 10.35 -16.35 23.70
C LEU A 148 11.27 -17.36 23.02
N LEU A 149 12.50 -17.48 23.51
CA LEU A 149 13.48 -18.48 23.09
C LEU A 149 13.50 -19.62 24.11
N ILE A 150 13.43 -20.86 23.65
CA ILE A 150 13.54 -22.06 24.48
C ILE A 150 14.66 -22.94 23.91
N GLY A 151 15.59 -23.38 24.76
CA GLY A 151 16.69 -24.26 24.34
C GLY A 151 17.41 -24.90 25.52
N ALA A 152 18.47 -25.66 25.24
CA ALA A 152 19.36 -26.13 26.28
C ALA A 152 20.08 -24.95 26.97
N PRO A 153 20.53 -25.11 28.23
CA PRO A 153 21.39 -24.13 28.88
C PRO A 153 22.58 -23.76 27.98
N GLU A 154 22.84 -22.45 27.88
CA GLU A 154 23.89 -21.86 27.02
C GLU A 154 23.74 -22.10 25.51
N ASN A 155 22.65 -22.73 25.06
CA ASN A 155 22.38 -23.02 23.64
C ASN A 155 20.93 -22.67 23.26
N LEU A 156 20.60 -21.37 23.39
CA LEU A 156 19.34 -20.81 22.90
C LEU A 156 19.36 -20.68 21.37
N PRO A 157 18.21 -20.85 20.68
CA PRO A 157 18.13 -20.62 19.25
C PRO A 157 18.50 -19.18 18.87
N ASP A 158 19.15 -19.00 17.71
CA ASP A 158 19.31 -17.68 17.09
C ASP A 158 18.01 -17.32 16.34
N PRO A 159 17.24 -16.31 16.79
CA PRO A 159 15.98 -15.95 16.16
C PRO A 159 16.16 -15.31 14.77
N LYS A 160 17.39 -14.94 14.35
CA LYS A 160 17.66 -14.39 13.00
C LYS A 160 17.30 -15.32 11.84
N SER A 161 17.17 -16.63 12.07
CA SER A 161 16.72 -17.59 11.05
C SER A 161 15.20 -17.60 10.85
N ILE A 162 14.44 -16.89 11.69
CA ILE A 162 13.00 -16.80 11.61
C ILE A 162 12.66 -15.66 10.66
N PRO A 163 11.93 -15.92 9.55
CA PRO A 163 11.40 -14.83 8.76
C PRO A 163 10.54 -13.95 9.68
N LEU A 164 10.88 -12.66 9.75
CA LEU A 164 10.09 -11.66 10.46
C LEU A 164 8.67 -11.74 9.92
N LYS A 165 7.79 -12.37 10.72
CA LYS A 165 6.34 -12.43 10.52
C LYS A 165 5.96 -13.20 9.23
N ILE A 166 5.53 -14.46 9.37
CA ILE A 166 4.53 -14.99 8.40
C ILE A 166 3.24 -14.22 8.71
N ILE A 167 3.16 -12.98 8.22
CA ILE A 167 1.89 -12.28 8.09
C ILE A 167 1.16 -13.06 7.01
N PRO A 168 0.03 -13.74 7.29
CA PRO A 168 -0.88 -14.06 6.21
C PRO A 168 -1.24 -12.73 5.55
N LEU A 169 -0.73 -12.48 4.35
CA LEU A 169 -0.99 -11.27 3.58
C LEU A 169 -2.45 -11.28 3.12
N ASN A 170 -3.35 -10.94 4.04
CA ASN A 170 -4.77 -10.81 3.75
C ASN A 170 -5.05 -9.38 3.27
N ILE A 171 -4.67 -9.11 2.02
CA ILE A 171 -4.79 -7.80 1.39
C ILE A 171 -6.05 -7.81 0.54
N ARG A 172 -6.95 -6.85 0.77
CA ARG A 172 -8.14 -6.71 -0.08
C ARG A 172 -7.72 -6.38 -1.52
N PRO A 173 -8.37 -6.97 -2.53
CA PRO A 173 -8.19 -6.52 -3.90
C PRO A 173 -8.79 -5.12 -4.07
N CYS A 174 -8.08 -4.24 -4.78
CA CYS A 174 -8.68 -2.98 -5.24
C CYS A 174 -9.57 -3.25 -6.45
N GLU A 175 -10.85 -2.91 -6.32
CA GLU A 175 -11.85 -2.96 -7.39
C GLU A 175 -11.80 -1.65 -8.17
N LEU A 176 -11.02 -1.63 -9.25
CA LEU A 176 -10.80 -0.47 -10.11
C LEU A 176 -11.47 -0.69 -11.47
N SER A 177 -12.39 0.19 -11.84
CA SER A 177 -12.96 0.28 -13.19
C SER A 177 -12.09 1.14 -14.12
N GLU A 178 -12.29 1.03 -15.44
CA GLU A 178 -11.59 1.89 -16.41
C GLU A 178 -11.87 3.39 -16.18
N SER A 179 -13.07 3.73 -15.71
CA SER A 179 -13.41 5.11 -15.33
C SER A 179 -12.65 5.59 -14.10
N ASP A 180 -12.34 4.70 -13.15
CA ASP A 180 -11.58 5.07 -11.94
C ASP A 180 -10.12 5.38 -12.26
N LEU A 181 -9.58 4.77 -13.32
CA LEU A 181 -8.22 5.02 -13.79
C LEU A 181 -8.11 6.33 -14.59
N CYS A 182 -9.20 7.03 -14.84
CA CYS A 182 -9.18 8.29 -15.57
C CYS A 182 -9.13 9.48 -14.61
N LEU A 183 -7.97 10.13 -14.50
CA LEU A 183 -7.80 11.36 -13.75
C LEU A 183 -7.84 12.57 -14.69
N ASN A 184 -8.80 13.48 -14.47
CA ASN A 184 -8.83 14.76 -15.19
C ASN A 184 -7.94 15.76 -14.45
N GLN A 185 -6.79 16.10 -15.05
CA GLN A 185 -5.88 17.10 -14.49
C GLN A 185 -6.00 18.41 -15.27
N LYS A 186 -6.33 19.49 -14.58
CA LYS A 186 -6.32 20.83 -15.17
C LYS A 186 -4.94 21.22 -15.69
N ILE A 187 -4.86 21.58 -16.97
CA ILE A 187 -3.66 22.05 -17.68
C ILE A 187 -3.64 23.59 -17.69
N SER A 188 -4.76 24.21 -18.06
CA SER A 188 -4.86 25.65 -18.26
C SER A 188 -6.28 26.14 -17.98
N PHE A 189 -6.40 27.42 -17.66
CA PHE A 189 -7.68 28.07 -17.37
C PHE A 189 -7.63 29.54 -17.79
N SER A 190 -8.69 30.00 -18.45
CA SER A 190 -8.88 31.42 -18.74
C SER A 190 -10.31 31.83 -18.44
N SER A 191 -10.49 33.09 -18.02
CA SER A 191 -11.81 33.67 -17.84
C SER A 191 -11.82 35.17 -18.09
N ILE A 192 -12.98 35.68 -18.49
CA ILE A 192 -13.25 37.10 -18.71
C ILE A 192 -14.56 37.46 -18.01
N LEU A 193 -14.54 38.53 -17.22
CA LEU A 193 -15.71 39.05 -16.52
C LEU A 193 -16.30 40.24 -17.30
N PHE A 194 -17.61 40.18 -17.56
CA PHE A 194 -18.34 41.20 -18.30
C PHE A 194 -19.37 41.91 -17.42
N TYR A 195 -19.36 43.25 -17.50
CA TYR A 195 -20.29 44.15 -16.80
C TYR A 195 -21.26 44.78 -17.82
N GLY A 196 -22.03 43.97 -18.55
CA GLY A 196 -22.98 44.47 -19.55
C GLY A 196 -23.08 43.62 -20.81
N GLU A 197 -23.43 44.24 -21.93
CA GLU A 197 -23.43 43.64 -23.28
C GLU A 197 -24.21 42.32 -23.36
N TYR A 198 -25.42 42.32 -22.78
CA TYR A 198 -26.18 41.10 -22.51
C TYR A 198 -26.25 40.15 -23.71
N ALA A 199 -26.58 40.66 -24.90
CA ALA A 199 -26.74 39.83 -26.09
C ALA A 199 -25.42 39.18 -26.51
N ASN A 200 -24.33 39.95 -26.50
CA ASN A 200 -23.00 39.49 -26.87
C ASN A 200 -22.46 38.43 -25.90
N VAL A 201 -22.63 38.67 -24.60
CA VAL A 201 -22.19 37.75 -23.54
C VAL A 201 -23.06 36.49 -23.53
N TYR A 202 -24.37 36.62 -23.75
CA TYR A 202 -25.26 35.48 -23.91
C TYR A 202 -24.85 34.59 -25.09
N ASN A 203 -24.60 35.18 -26.26
CA ASN A 203 -24.14 34.43 -27.43
C ASN A 203 -22.79 33.73 -27.20
N ALA A 204 -21.89 34.36 -26.45
CA ALA A 204 -20.65 33.72 -26.02
C ALA A 204 -20.91 32.50 -25.12
N GLY A 205 -21.83 32.61 -24.16
CA GLY A 205 -22.26 31.48 -23.34
C GLY A 205 -22.89 30.34 -24.14
N VAL A 206 -23.73 30.65 -25.14
CA VAL A 206 -24.30 29.65 -26.05
C VAL A 206 -23.19 28.91 -26.80
N ALA A 207 -22.21 29.63 -27.36
CA ALA A 207 -21.08 29.00 -28.02
C ALA A 207 -20.22 28.16 -27.06
N ALA A 208 -20.01 28.62 -25.83
CA ALA A 208 -19.27 27.86 -24.81
C ALA A 208 -19.98 26.54 -24.46
N ASN A 209 -21.32 26.53 -24.43
CA ASN A 209 -22.09 25.31 -24.17
C ASN A 209 -21.95 24.25 -25.28
N TYR A 210 -21.77 24.65 -26.54
CA TYR A 210 -21.50 23.69 -27.63
C TYR A 210 -20.10 23.07 -27.54
N VAL A 211 -19.15 23.76 -26.91
CA VAL A 211 -17.77 23.29 -26.73
C VAL A 211 -17.60 22.49 -25.44
N ASN A 212 -18.43 22.74 -24.42
CA ASN A 212 -18.28 22.16 -23.09
C ASN A 212 -18.33 20.62 -23.11
N GLY A 213 -17.27 19.99 -22.59
CA GLY A 213 -17.10 18.54 -22.54
C GLY A 213 -16.51 17.93 -23.82
N TYR A 214 -16.07 18.75 -24.78
CA TYR A 214 -15.44 18.24 -26.01
C TYR A 214 -14.14 17.48 -25.69
N VAL A 215 -14.01 16.25 -26.18
CA VAL A 215 -12.81 15.43 -26.02
C VAL A 215 -11.95 15.53 -27.29
N LEU A 216 -10.75 16.06 -27.14
CA LEU A 216 -9.75 16.23 -28.18
C LEU A 216 -8.62 15.21 -27.99
N ASN A 217 -8.62 14.15 -28.80
CA ASN A 217 -7.60 13.09 -28.73
C ASN A 217 -6.22 13.57 -29.21
N PRO A 218 -5.12 12.88 -28.88
CA PRO A 218 -3.81 13.18 -29.44
C PRO A 218 -3.86 13.23 -30.97
N GLU A 219 -3.15 14.21 -31.55
CA GLU A 219 -3.08 14.50 -32.98
C GLU A 219 -4.42 14.93 -33.63
N GLN A 220 -5.51 14.96 -32.87
CA GLN A 220 -6.80 15.44 -33.34
C GLN A 220 -6.81 16.97 -33.40
N GLU A 221 -7.45 17.48 -34.45
CA GLU A 221 -7.70 18.89 -34.63
C GLU A 221 -9.04 19.30 -34.02
N PHE A 222 -9.06 20.45 -33.34
CA PHE A 222 -10.25 21.18 -32.98
C PHE A 222 -10.49 22.31 -33.99
N SER A 223 -11.73 22.44 -34.48
CA SER A 223 -12.22 23.61 -35.22
C SER A 223 -13.40 24.23 -34.48
N PHE A 224 -13.32 25.52 -34.18
CA PHE A 224 -14.42 26.24 -33.52
C PHE A 224 -15.69 26.21 -34.39
N ASN A 225 -15.55 26.46 -35.69
CA ASN A 225 -16.70 26.51 -36.59
C ASN A 225 -17.31 25.14 -36.87
N GLU A 226 -16.55 24.05 -36.83
CA GLU A 226 -17.12 22.70 -36.91
C GLU A 226 -17.92 22.35 -35.66
N VAL A 227 -17.39 22.67 -34.46
CA VAL A 227 -18.04 22.33 -33.19
C VAL A 227 -19.26 23.23 -32.92
N VAL A 228 -19.11 24.54 -33.08
CA VAL A 228 -20.19 25.51 -32.78
C VAL A 228 -21.16 25.65 -33.95
N GLY A 229 -20.70 25.48 -35.19
CA GLY A 229 -21.51 25.63 -36.41
C GLY A 229 -21.97 27.06 -36.70
N GLU A 230 -22.88 27.18 -37.67
CA GLU A 230 -23.49 28.46 -38.05
C GLU A 230 -24.27 29.08 -36.89
N ARG A 231 -24.13 30.41 -36.70
CA ARG A 231 -24.81 31.13 -35.63
C ARG A 231 -26.22 31.48 -36.08
N THR A 232 -27.19 30.65 -35.71
CA THR A 232 -28.61 30.83 -36.06
C THR A 232 -29.48 30.93 -34.81
N THR A 233 -30.67 31.52 -34.95
CA THR A 233 -31.64 31.61 -33.85
C THR A 233 -32.16 30.24 -33.43
N GLN A 234 -32.25 29.27 -34.35
CA GLN A 234 -32.62 27.89 -34.04
C GLN A 234 -31.58 27.19 -33.16
N LYS A 235 -30.30 27.55 -33.28
CA LYS A 235 -29.21 27.04 -32.42
C LYS A 235 -29.09 27.79 -31.09
N GLY A 236 -30.02 28.70 -30.82
CA GLY A 236 -30.10 29.45 -29.56
C GLY A 236 -29.37 30.80 -29.57
N PHE A 237 -28.79 31.22 -30.69
CA PHE A 237 -28.14 32.53 -30.77
C PHE A 237 -29.16 33.66 -30.92
N ILE A 238 -28.86 34.83 -30.36
CA ILE A 238 -29.67 36.06 -30.50
C ILE A 238 -28.89 37.13 -31.26
N THR A 239 -29.58 38.19 -31.66
CA THR A 239 -28.96 39.33 -32.31
C THR A 239 -28.12 40.12 -31.29
N GLY A 240 -26.84 40.31 -31.59
CA GLY A 240 -25.91 41.15 -30.84
C GLY A 240 -25.03 41.96 -31.78
N TYR A 241 -24.16 42.81 -31.22
CA TYR A 241 -23.28 43.66 -32.03
C TYR A 241 -22.03 42.91 -32.50
N ASP A 242 -21.59 43.15 -33.73
CA ASP A 242 -20.24 42.79 -34.17
C ASP A 242 -19.22 43.86 -33.75
N ILE A 243 -17.97 43.75 -34.19
CA ILE A 243 -16.90 44.70 -33.86
C ILE A 243 -17.04 46.07 -34.55
N LEU A 244 -17.92 46.18 -35.54
CA LEU A 244 -18.21 47.39 -36.31
C LEU A 244 -19.59 47.98 -35.93
N ASP A 245 -20.13 47.58 -34.78
CA ASP A 245 -21.44 47.98 -34.27
C ASP A 245 -22.63 47.63 -35.18
N ASN A 246 -22.49 46.65 -36.07
CA ASN A 246 -23.61 46.10 -36.83
C ASN A 246 -24.33 44.99 -36.04
N LEU A 247 -25.64 44.92 -36.18
CA LEU A 247 -26.44 43.85 -35.59
C LEU A 247 -26.35 42.56 -36.41
N THR A 248 -25.95 41.46 -35.77
CA THR A 248 -25.85 40.14 -36.38
C THR A 248 -26.26 39.03 -35.40
N VAL A 249 -26.81 37.93 -35.92
CA VAL A 249 -27.13 36.75 -35.11
C VAL A 249 -25.82 36.12 -34.64
N GLY A 250 -25.68 35.91 -33.34
CA GLY A 250 -24.43 35.43 -32.76
C GLY A 250 -23.36 36.51 -32.61
N GLY A 251 -23.71 37.80 -32.72
CA GLY A 251 -22.79 38.89 -32.37
C GLY A 251 -22.20 38.64 -30.98
N GLY A 252 -20.87 38.67 -30.88
CA GLY A 252 -20.12 38.47 -29.64
C GLY A 252 -19.55 37.08 -29.37
N VAL A 253 -19.81 36.08 -30.21
CA VAL A 253 -19.22 34.72 -30.11
C VAL A 253 -17.69 34.69 -30.10
N CYS A 254 -17.02 35.72 -30.62
CA CYS A 254 -15.56 35.82 -30.58
C CYS A 254 -14.98 35.85 -29.15
N ARG A 255 -15.79 36.18 -28.13
CA ARG A 255 -15.37 36.09 -26.71
C ARG A 255 -15.06 34.64 -26.33
N THR A 256 -15.81 33.68 -26.84
CA THR A 256 -15.60 32.24 -26.59
C THR A 256 -14.36 31.73 -27.30
N SER A 257 -14.17 32.07 -28.58
CA SER A 257 -12.93 31.73 -29.28
C SER A 257 -11.71 32.38 -28.62
N THR A 258 -11.82 33.60 -28.10
CA THR A 258 -10.74 34.24 -27.32
C THR A 258 -10.34 33.41 -26.10
N VAL A 259 -11.29 33.03 -25.22
CA VAL A 259 -10.92 32.24 -24.02
C VAL A 259 -10.39 30.85 -24.39
N LEU A 260 -10.88 30.24 -25.48
CA LEU A 260 -10.37 28.96 -26.00
C LEU A 260 -8.94 29.08 -26.56
N TYR A 261 -8.67 30.16 -27.31
CA TYR A 261 -7.33 30.43 -27.83
C TYR A 261 -6.32 30.64 -26.70
N GLN A 262 -6.72 31.36 -25.65
CA GLN A 262 -5.87 31.58 -24.47
C GLN A 262 -5.55 30.26 -23.77
N VAL A 263 -6.55 29.44 -23.45
CA VAL A 263 -6.27 28.15 -22.78
C VAL A 263 -5.49 27.18 -23.65
N ALA A 264 -5.70 27.18 -24.98
CA ALA A 264 -4.92 26.37 -25.91
C ALA A 264 -3.46 26.85 -25.98
N THR A 265 -3.23 28.16 -26.03
CA THR A 265 -1.89 28.76 -26.04
C THR A 265 -1.15 28.52 -24.73
N ASP A 266 -1.82 28.73 -23.59
CA ASP A 266 -1.25 28.51 -22.25
C ASP A 266 -0.92 27.03 -22.00
N ALA A 267 -1.71 26.11 -22.58
CA ALA A 267 -1.45 24.68 -22.55
C ALA A 267 -0.36 24.22 -23.55
N GLY A 268 0.19 25.13 -24.37
CA GLY A 268 1.20 24.78 -25.37
C GLY A 268 0.68 23.95 -26.54
N LEU A 269 -0.62 24.05 -26.84
CA LEU A 269 -1.21 23.41 -28.03
C LEU A 269 -0.79 24.16 -29.30
N THR A 270 -0.63 23.42 -30.39
CA THR A 270 -0.23 24.00 -31.66
C THR A 270 -1.43 24.65 -32.33
N ILE A 271 -1.39 25.97 -32.44
CA ILE A 271 -2.42 26.78 -33.12
C ILE A 271 -2.22 26.67 -34.63
N LEU A 272 -3.22 26.13 -35.34
CA LEU A 272 -3.21 25.95 -36.79
C LEU A 272 -3.81 27.16 -37.51
N GLU A 273 -4.85 27.76 -36.92
CA GLU A 273 -5.51 28.94 -37.46
C GLU A 273 -5.95 29.86 -36.33
N ARG A 274 -5.59 31.14 -36.44
CA ARG A 274 -6.06 32.21 -35.57
C ARG A 274 -6.07 33.53 -36.35
N HIS A 275 -7.15 34.28 -36.21
CA HIS A 275 -7.28 35.63 -36.76
C HIS A 275 -7.39 36.65 -35.62
N PRO A 276 -6.57 37.72 -35.59
CA PRO A 276 -6.83 38.86 -34.71
C PRO A 276 -8.07 39.63 -35.16
N HIS A 277 -8.73 40.30 -34.22
CA HIS A 277 -9.66 41.37 -34.56
C HIS A 277 -8.91 42.50 -35.27
N TYR A 278 -9.55 43.09 -36.27
CA TYR A 278 -9.02 44.26 -36.98
C TYR A 278 -8.81 45.47 -36.05
N LEU A 279 -9.65 45.61 -35.02
CA LEU A 279 -9.52 46.61 -33.96
C LEU A 279 -9.28 45.92 -32.61
N PRO A 280 -8.48 46.53 -31.70
CA PRO A 280 -8.36 46.06 -30.33
C PRO A 280 -9.73 45.91 -29.65
N VAL A 281 -9.94 44.77 -29.01
CA VAL A 281 -11.13 44.50 -28.20
C VAL A 281 -10.86 44.84 -26.73
N HIS A 282 -11.86 45.39 -26.04
CA HIS A 282 -11.69 45.87 -24.67
C HIS A 282 -11.58 44.75 -23.62
N TYR A 283 -11.99 43.53 -23.97
CA TYR A 283 -12.20 42.44 -23.02
C TYR A 283 -10.98 41.51 -22.85
N THR A 284 -9.88 41.76 -23.56
CA THR A 284 -8.67 40.94 -23.44
C THR A 284 -7.40 41.70 -23.82
N PRO A 285 -6.20 41.32 -23.29
CA PRO A 285 -4.94 41.95 -23.69
C PRO A 285 -4.64 41.85 -25.18
N LEU A 286 -3.87 42.80 -25.71
CA LEU A 286 -3.45 42.82 -27.11
C LEU A 286 -2.74 41.52 -27.51
N GLY A 287 -3.14 40.95 -28.65
CA GLY A 287 -2.55 39.73 -29.21
C GLY A 287 -3.08 38.41 -28.62
N THR A 288 -3.97 38.49 -27.62
CA THR A 288 -4.56 37.31 -26.96
C THR A 288 -5.98 36.99 -27.42
N ASP A 289 -6.50 37.73 -28.40
CA ASP A 289 -7.84 37.58 -28.94
C ASP A 289 -7.89 36.60 -30.12
N ALA A 290 -9.06 36.03 -30.41
CA ALA A 290 -9.28 35.24 -31.62
C ALA A 290 -10.65 35.57 -32.23
N SER A 291 -10.66 36.12 -33.44
CA SER A 291 -11.87 36.36 -34.24
C SER A 291 -12.30 35.09 -34.96
N VAL A 292 -13.61 34.88 -35.03
CA VAL A 292 -14.23 33.79 -35.80
C VAL A 292 -15.43 34.30 -36.58
N SER A 293 -15.63 33.76 -37.77
CA SER A 293 -16.76 34.02 -38.64
C SER A 293 -17.07 32.75 -39.43
N TYR A 294 -18.30 32.26 -39.32
CA TYR A 294 -18.67 30.98 -39.92
C TYR A 294 -18.41 30.98 -41.44
N GLY A 295 -17.72 29.95 -41.92
CA GLY A 295 -17.34 29.79 -43.33
C GLY A 295 -16.18 30.67 -43.82
N THR A 296 -15.57 31.52 -42.98
CA THR A 296 -14.48 32.43 -43.42
C THR A 296 -13.28 32.52 -42.47
N MET A 297 -13.50 32.66 -41.16
CA MET A 297 -12.43 32.76 -40.15
C MET A 297 -12.68 31.74 -39.04
N ASP A 298 -11.68 30.93 -38.73
CA ASP A 298 -11.78 29.90 -37.70
C ASP A 298 -10.71 30.05 -36.61
N LEU A 299 -10.95 29.40 -35.49
CA LEU A 299 -9.94 29.08 -34.50
C LEU A 299 -9.70 27.58 -34.56
N ARG A 300 -8.49 27.19 -34.97
CA ARG A 300 -8.10 25.79 -35.11
C ARG A 300 -6.82 25.51 -34.35
N PHE A 301 -6.79 24.40 -33.62
CA PHE A 301 -5.61 23.93 -32.91
C PHE A 301 -5.59 22.41 -32.83
N VAL A 302 -4.39 21.84 -32.73
CA VAL A 302 -4.19 20.39 -32.62
C VAL A 302 -3.70 20.03 -31.23
N ASN A 303 -4.19 18.91 -30.70
CA ASN A 303 -3.65 18.34 -29.48
C ASN A 303 -2.32 17.62 -29.78
N ASN A 304 -1.20 18.32 -29.62
CA ASN A 304 0.14 17.74 -29.69
C ASN A 304 0.64 17.16 -28.36
N LEU A 305 -0.25 16.94 -27.38
CA LEU A 305 0.06 16.25 -26.12
C LEU A 305 -0.19 14.74 -26.25
N PRO A 306 0.47 13.90 -25.43
CA PRO A 306 0.36 12.44 -25.54
C PRO A 306 -0.99 11.88 -25.07
N ASN A 307 -1.79 12.66 -24.33
CA ASN A 307 -3.06 12.21 -23.75
C ASN A 307 -4.24 13.02 -24.31
N PRO A 308 -5.47 12.46 -24.30
CA PRO A 308 -6.67 13.21 -24.65
C PRO A 308 -6.87 14.42 -23.72
N ILE A 309 -7.41 15.50 -24.27
CA ILE A 309 -7.78 16.71 -23.52
C ILE A 309 -9.30 16.84 -23.52
N ILE A 310 -9.88 17.23 -22.39
CA ILE A 310 -11.28 17.62 -22.29
C ILE A 310 -11.34 19.14 -22.20
N ILE A 311 -12.14 19.76 -23.05
CA ILE A 311 -12.39 21.20 -23.06
C ILE A 311 -13.66 21.46 -22.26
N TYR A 312 -13.53 22.09 -21.09
CA TYR A 312 -14.67 22.61 -20.34
C TYR A 312 -14.81 24.11 -20.61
N SER A 313 -16.05 24.58 -20.74
CA SER A 313 -16.31 26.00 -20.91
C SER A 313 -17.73 26.34 -20.50
N GLY A 314 -17.93 27.57 -20.05
CA GLY A 314 -19.25 27.99 -19.59
C GLY A 314 -19.34 29.48 -19.31
N LEU A 315 -20.54 29.89 -18.93
CA LEU A 315 -20.87 31.24 -18.51
C LEU A 315 -21.53 31.17 -17.13
N ASN A 316 -20.91 31.80 -16.14
CA ASN A 316 -21.43 31.87 -14.79
C ASN A 316 -22.02 33.26 -14.52
N GLU A 317 -23.16 33.30 -13.83
CA GLU A 317 -23.70 34.53 -13.25
C GLU A 317 -22.92 34.87 -11.96
N GLU A 318 -22.48 36.11 -11.82
CA GLU A 318 -21.82 36.65 -10.63
C GLU A 318 -22.59 37.90 -10.15
N GLU A 319 -22.43 38.29 -8.88
CA GLU A 319 -23.20 39.36 -8.23
C GLU A 319 -23.24 40.67 -9.06
N ASN A 320 -22.16 40.98 -9.77
CA ASN A 320 -22.03 42.22 -10.56
C ASN A 320 -21.76 41.97 -12.05
N GLY A 321 -21.89 40.75 -12.57
CA GLY A 321 -21.54 40.49 -13.97
C GLY A 321 -21.67 39.03 -14.39
N ARG A 322 -21.16 38.72 -15.57
CA ARG A 322 -21.12 37.35 -16.10
C ARG A 322 -19.70 36.96 -16.45
N ARG A 323 -19.23 35.83 -15.93
CA ARG A 323 -17.89 35.31 -16.19
C ARG A 323 -17.94 34.21 -17.24
N LEU A 324 -17.38 34.49 -18.40
CA LEU A 324 -17.11 33.48 -19.42
C LEU A 324 -15.78 32.81 -19.08
N TRP A 325 -15.72 31.48 -19.13
CA TRP A 325 -14.51 30.74 -18.79
C TRP A 325 -14.31 29.53 -19.70
N ALA A 326 -13.06 29.11 -19.82
CA ALA A 326 -12.63 27.86 -20.43
C ALA A 326 -11.53 27.22 -19.59
N GLU A 327 -11.49 25.90 -19.61
CA GLU A 327 -10.52 25.07 -18.89
C GLU A 327 -10.15 23.86 -19.76
N LEU A 328 -8.87 23.56 -19.86
CA LEU A 328 -8.39 22.32 -20.48
C LEU A 328 -7.97 21.35 -19.39
N CYS A 329 -8.50 20.14 -19.45
CA CYS A 329 -8.14 19.05 -18.56
C CYS A 329 -7.50 17.92 -19.35
N GLU A 330 -6.27 17.53 -18.99
CA GLU A 330 -5.65 16.31 -19.50
C GLU A 330 -6.36 15.10 -18.89
N ARG A 331 -6.83 14.18 -19.74
CA ARG A 331 -7.35 12.90 -19.29
C ARG A 331 -6.21 11.92 -19.17
N LYS A 332 -5.64 11.81 -17.97
CA LYS A 332 -4.59 10.83 -17.66
C LYS A 332 -5.20 9.48 -17.35
N ILE A 333 -4.71 8.46 -18.05
CA ILE A 333 -5.04 7.07 -17.76
C ILE A 333 -3.95 6.51 -16.85
N LEU A 334 -4.32 6.21 -15.61
CA LEU A 334 -3.46 5.58 -14.63
C LEU A 334 -3.20 4.13 -15.05
N LYS A 335 -1.93 3.72 -15.04
CA LYS A 335 -1.58 2.33 -15.33
C LYS A 335 -1.56 1.50 -14.06
N LYS A 336 -2.19 0.34 -14.12
CA LYS A 336 -2.13 -0.66 -13.06
C LYS A 336 -0.79 -1.39 -13.10
N ILE A 337 -0.13 -1.51 -11.94
CA ILE A 337 1.12 -2.23 -11.75
C ILE A 337 0.92 -3.27 -10.65
N ASP A 338 1.27 -4.52 -10.91
CA ASP A 338 1.23 -5.58 -9.90
C ASP A 338 2.42 -5.43 -8.94
N VAL A 339 2.15 -5.58 -7.64
CA VAL A 339 3.16 -5.46 -6.59
C VAL A 339 3.42 -6.82 -5.96
N ALA A 340 4.66 -7.26 -6.07
CA ALA A 340 5.18 -8.44 -5.39
C ALA A 340 5.75 -8.04 -4.03
N VAL A 341 5.63 -8.93 -3.03
CA VAL A 341 6.20 -8.68 -1.69
C VAL A 341 7.25 -9.72 -1.39
N LEU A 342 8.43 -9.25 -0.99
CA LEU A 342 9.51 -10.08 -0.45
C LEU A 342 9.49 -9.99 1.07
N ILE A 343 9.08 -11.09 1.70
CA ILE A 343 8.97 -11.18 3.18
C ILE A 343 10.22 -11.83 3.79
N LYS A 344 11.00 -12.58 3.00
CA LYS A 344 12.18 -13.33 3.46
C LYS A 344 13.43 -12.93 2.69
N GLU A 345 14.59 -12.99 3.34
CA GLU A 345 15.87 -12.72 2.69
C GLU A 345 16.05 -13.55 1.40
N PRO A 346 16.64 -12.95 0.35
CA PRO A 346 17.00 -13.70 -0.84
C PRO A 346 18.20 -14.61 -0.55
N GLY A 347 17.91 -15.88 -0.26
CA GLY A 347 18.90 -16.95 -0.41
C GLY A 347 19.19 -17.23 -1.90
N SER A 348 19.92 -18.31 -2.19
CA SER A 348 20.28 -18.72 -3.56
C SER A 348 19.08 -18.98 -4.50
N CYS A 349 17.86 -19.10 -3.96
CA CYS A 349 16.61 -19.26 -4.71
C CYS A 349 15.53 -18.23 -4.28
N TRP A 350 15.81 -16.94 -4.42
CA TRP A 350 14.92 -15.86 -3.95
C TRP A 350 13.52 -15.84 -4.58
N LYS A 351 13.35 -16.38 -5.79
CA LYS A 351 12.05 -16.45 -6.48
C LYS A 351 10.99 -17.23 -5.70
N SER A 352 11.37 -18.19 -4.85
CA SER A 352 10.41 -18.93 -4.01
C SER A 352 9.97 -18.16 -2.76
N ASN A 353 10.61 -17.02 -2.46
CA ASN A 353 10.30 -16.16 -1.32
C ASN A 353 9.42 -14.96 -1.71
N ILE A 354 9.06 -14.86 -2.98
CA ILE A 354 8.14 -13.85 -3.49
C ILE A 354 6.72 -14.38 -3.32
N GLU A 355 5.94 -13.74 -2.47
CA GLU A 355 4.51 -13.98 -2.46
C GLU A 355 3.85 -13.11 -3.53
N LYS A 356 3.07 -13.76 -4.41
CA LYS A 356 2.14 -13.02 -5.27
C LYS A 356 1.03 -12.51 -4.39
N THR A 357 0.88 -11.19 -4.34
CA THR A 357 -0.15 -10.54 -3.52
C THR A 357 -1.22 -9.92 -4.41
N HIS A 358 -2.30 -9.46 -3.80
CA HIS A 358 -3.31 -8.61 -4.45
C HIS A 358 -2.94 -7.12 -4.39
N LEU A 359 -1.72 -6.76 -3.99
CA LEU A 359 -1.27 -5.37 -4.00
C LEU A 359 -1.17 -4.84 -5.42
N VAL A 360 -1.68 -3.62 -5.57
CA VAL A 360 -1.74 -2.93 -6.85
C VAL A 360 -1.20 -1.53 -6.63
N ALA A 361 -0.23 -1.15 -7.43
CA ALA A 361 0.18 0.24 -7.54
C ALA A 361 -0.45 0.88 -8.78
N LEU A 362 -0.61 2.20 -8.75
CA LEU A 362 -0.97 3.01 -9.90
C LEU A 362 0.22 3.85 -10.34
N GLU A 363 0.55 3.84 -11.63
CA GLU A 363 1.52 4.76 -12.22
C GLU A 363 0.82 6.05 -12.63
N LYS A 364 1.36 7.17 -12.15
CA LYS A 364 1.01 8.52 -12.57
C LYS A 364 2.29 9.32 -12.77
N ASP A 365 2.49 9.85 -13.97
CA ASP A 365 3.65 10.71 -14.30
C ASP A 365 5.00 10.07 -13.98
N GLY A 366 5.13 8.77 -14.24
CA GLY A 366 6.34 7.99 -13.94
C GLY A 366 6.57 7.71 -12.45
N THR A 367 5.65 8.13 -11.57
CA THR A 367 5.68 7.85 -10.14
C THR A 367 4.64 6.77 -9.81
N SER A 368 5.03 5.79 -9.01
CA SER A 368 4.13 4.74 -8.53
C SER A 368 3.45 5.16 -7.23
N PHE A 369 2.17 4.85 -7.11
CA PHE A 369 1.34 5.15 -5.95
C PHE A 369 0.71 3.88 -5.41
N ILE A 370 0.56 3.78 -4.09
CA ILE A 370 -0.10 2.66 -3.40
C ILE A 370 -1.26 3.22 -2.57
N SER A 371 -2.35 2.47 -2.47
CA SER A 371 -3.51 2.86 -1.66
C SER A 371 -3.22 2.72 -0.16
N MET A 372 -3.68 3.68 0.63
CA MET A 372 -3.61 3.68 2.10
C MET A 372 -4.39 2.50 2.70
N GLU A 373 -5.50 2.11 2.08
CA GLU A 373 -6.32 0.96 2.49
C GLU A 373 -5.54 -0.35 2.34
N GLN A 374 -4.84 -0.54 1.20
CA GLN A 374 -4.00 -1.73 1.00
C GLN A 374 -2.80 -1.78 1.93
N ILE A 375 -2.20 -0.62 2.23
CA ILE A 375 -1.18 -0.48 3.26
C ILE A 375 -1.72 -0.90 4.63
N GLY A 376 -2.93 -0.44 4.96
CA GLY A 376 -3.62 -0.78 6.21
C GLY A 376 -3.75 -2.29 6.36
N ASP A 377 -4.23 -2.97 5.32
CA ASP A 377 -4.34 -4.42 5.32
C ASP A 377 -2.97 -5.12 5.43
N LEU A 378 -1.97 -4.66 4.66
CA LEU A 378 -0.61 -5.21 4.62
C LEU A 378 0.09 -5.14 5.99
N LEU A 379 -0.07 -4.03 6.70
CA LEU A 379 0.62 -3.76 7.97
C LEU A 379 -0.26 -4.01 9.20
N HIS A 380 -1.53 -4.42 9.00
CA HIS A 380 -2.57 -4.51 10.02
C HIS A 380 -2.78 -3.19 10.78
N LEU A 381 -2.82 -2.09 10.03
CA LEU A 381 -3.15 -0.75 10.52
C LEU A 381 -4.59 -0.42 10.17
N SER A 382 -5.19 0.49 10.95
CA SER A 382 -6.54 1.01 10.71
C SER A 382 -6.47 2.50 10.36
N PRO A 383 -6.09 2.86 9.12
CA PRO A 383 -6.08 4.25 8.71
C PRO A 383 -7.49 4.84 8.69
N GLU A 384 -7.64 6.08 9.15
CA GLU A 384 -8.87 6.85 9.00
C GLU A 384 -8.80 7.68 7.72
N ILE A 385 -9.79 7.54 6.84
CA ILE A 385 -9.85 8.25 5.55
C ILE A 385 -11.13 9.09 5.51
N LYS A 386 -10.98 10.38 5.23
CA LYS A 386 -12.07 11.36 5.13
C LYS A 386 -12.10 11.89 3.71
N LEU A 387 -13.03 11.37 2.91
CA LEU A 387 -13.25 11.79 1.53
C LEU A 387 -14.15 13.01 1.48
N VAL A 388 -13.79 14.01 0.68
CA VAL A 388 -14.60 15.23 0.48
C VAL A 388 -14.83 15.41 -1.02
N GLN A 389 -16.07 15.22 -1.49
CA GLN A 389 -16.41 15.48 -2.90
C GLN A 389 -16.25 16.96 -3.21
N GLY A 390 -15.41 17.29 -4.20
CA GLY A 390 -15.13 18.68 -4.60
C GLY A 390 -14.35 19.48 -3.56
N GLY A 391 -13.80 18.83 -2.53
CA GLY A 391 -12.93 19.44 -1.52
C GLY A 391 -11.67 18.62 -1.31
N THR A 392 -10.91 18.92 -0.25
CA THR A 392 -9.64 18.25 0.03
C THR A 392 -9.85 17.06 0.95
N SER A 393 -9.62 15.86 0.44
CA SER A 393 -9.67 14.63 1.24
C SER A 393 -8.42 14.48 2.12
N THR A 394 -8.55 13.76 3.24
CA THR A 394 -7.43 13.49 4.15
C THR A 394 -7.37 12.02 4.57
N ALA A 395 -6.17 11.54 4.89
CA ALA A 395 -5.94 10.23 5.47
C ALA A 395 -4.98 10.32 6.65
N THR A 396 -5.30 9.63 7.74
CA THR A 396 -4.47 9.61 8.95
C THR A 396 -4.22 8.18 9.41
N VAL A 397 -3.00 7.88 9.84
CA VAL A 397 -2.60 6.55 10.32
C VAL A 397 -1.62 6.68 11.48
N GLU A 398 -1.74 5.80 12.46
CA GLU A 398 -0.79 5.73 13.59
C GLU A 398 0.18 4.56 13.39
N ILE A 399 1.48 4.85 13.43
CA ILE A 399 2.56 3.86 13.34
C ILE A 399 3.58 4.17 14.43
N ASN A 400 3.92 3.19 15.28
CA ASN A 400 4.94 3.34 16.32
C ASN A 400 4.74 4.59 17.21
N ASN A 401 3.50 4.87 17.63
CA ASN A 401 3.10 6.08 18.37
C ASN A 401 3.36 7.41 17.63
N GLN A 402 3.44 7.37 16.30
CA GLN A 402 3.49 8.53 15.44
C GLN A 402 2.18 8.63 14.64
N LEU A 403 1.47 9.74 14.80
CA LEU A 403 0.33 10.08 13.98
C LEU A 403 0.83 10.75 12.70
N ILE A 404 0.56 10.11 11.57
CA ILE A 404 0.92 10.58 10.24
C ILE A 404 -0.36 11.02 9.53
N SER A 405 -0.39 12.25 9.02
CA SER A 405 -1.55 12.84 8.34
C SER A 405 -1.18 13.32 6.94
N PHE A 406 -1.94 12.83 5.97
CA PHE A 406 -1.83 13.15 4.55
C PHE A 406 -3.03 13.96 4.10
N THR A 407 -2.77 14.89 3.18
CA THR A 407 -3.79 15.76 2.59
C THR A 407 -3.69 15.63 1.07
N GLU A 408 -4.82 15.36 0.43
CA GLU A 408 -4.92 15.27 -1.03
C GLU A 408 -4.38 16.55 -1.70
N GLY A 409 -3.59 16.37 -2.77
CA GLY A 409 -3.01 17.49 -3.51
C GLY A 409 -1.87 18.22 -2.81
N ASN A 410 -1.54 17.87 -1.55
CA ASN A 410 -0.48 18.51 -0.77
C ASN A 410 0.77 17.64 -0.70
N LYS A 411 1.92 18.20 -1.06
CA LYS A 411 3.23 17.53 -0.92
C LYS A 411 3.77 17.56 0.51
N THR A 412 3.14 18.29 1.42
CA THR A 412 3.50 18.29 2.85
C THR A 412 2.71 17.22 3.60
N VAL A 413 3.41 16.31 4.28
CA VAL A 413 2.85 15.34 5.23
C VAL A 413 3.17 15.78 6.67
N MET A 414 2.24 15.57 7.58
CA MET A 414 2.43 15.88 9.01
C MET A 414 2.75 14.61 9.79
N ILE A 415 3.83 14.61 10.57
CA ILE A 415 4.21 13.52 11.47
C ILE A 415 4.35 14.10 12.88
N ASN A 416 3.43 13.77 13.80
CA ASN A 416 3.42 14.34 15.16
C ASN A 416 3.61 15.87 15.19
N ASN A 417 2.88 16.58 14.32
CA ASN A 417 2.98 18.04 14.10
C ASN A 417 4.27 18.56 13.44
N THR A 418 5.13 17.68 12.93
CA THR A 418 6.31 18.06 12.14
C THR A 418 6.00 17.92 10.65
N GLU A 419 6.34 18.94 9.86
CA GLU A 419 6.20 18.91 8.40
C GLU A 419 7.33 18.12 7.74
N CYS A 420 6.97 17.23 6.82
CA CYS A 420 7.89 16.52 5.95
C CYS A 420 7.42 16.67 4.49
N GLN A 421 8.36 16.62 3.55
CA GLN A 421 8.07 16.78 2.12
C GLN A 421 7.99 15.42 1.41
N LEU A 422 6.94 15.26 0.61
CA LEU A 422 6.74 14.17 -0.34
C LEU A 422 7.27 14.58 -1.71
N ASN A 423 7.72 13.60 -2.49
CA ASN A 423 8.14 13.83 -3.86
C ASN A 423 6.94 14.20 -4.74
N GLU A 424 5.81 13.51 -4.54
CA GLU A 424 4.55 13.78 -5.22
C GLU A 424 3.37 13.93 -4.26
N ALA A 425 2.34 14.65 -4.72
CA ALA A 425 1.14 14.86 -3.91
C ALA A 425 0.25 13.60 -3.94
N PRO A 426 -0.34 13.20 -2.80
CA PRO A 426 -1.39 12.19 -2.76
C PRO A 426 -2.60 12.61 -3.60
N PHE A 427 -3.36 11.64 -4.09
CA PHE A 427 -4.62 11.89 -4.81
C PHE A 427 -5.71 10.91 -4.39
N CYS A 428 -6.97 11.27 -4.62
CA CYS A 428 -8.10 10.38 -4.36
C CYS A 428 -8.79 9.89 -5.62
N LEU A 429 -9.35 8.68 -5.53
CA LEU A 429 -10.31 8.11 -6.46
C LEU A 429 -11.66 7.95 -5.76
N SER A 430 -12.74 8.40 -6.39
CA SER A 430 -14.04 8.59 -5.73
C SER A 430 -14.94 7.35 -5.69
N ASN A 431 -14.72 6.38 -6.61
CA ASN A 431 -15.69 5.31 -6.89
C ASN A 431 -15.09 3.89 -6.77
N CYS A 432 -14.05 3.71 -5.97
CA CYS A 432 -13.46 2.39 -5.69
C CYS A 432 -13.30 2.17 -4.18
N ASN A 433 -12.94 0.95 -3.78
CA ASN A 433 -12.68 0.56 -2.38
C ASN A 433 -11.24 0.90 -1.90
N CYS A 434 -10.44 1.52 -2.77
CA CYS A 434 -9.07 1.96 -2.54
C CYS A 434 -8.98 3.43 -2.96
N ASN A 435 -9.35 4.33 -2.06
CA ASN A 435 -9.65 5.71 -2.43
C ASN A 435 -8.43 6.62 -2.32
N PHE A 436 -7.58 6.44 -1.31
CA PHE A 436 -6.51 7.39 -1.01
C PHE A 436 -5.14 6.86 -1.46
N TRP A 437 -4.54 7.47 -2.47
CA TRP A 437 -3.31 7.01 -3.11
C TRP A 437 -2.12 7.88 -2.72
N LEU A 438 -1.06 7.23 -2.21
CA LEU A 438 0.16 7.87 -1.72
C LEU A 438 1.35 7.52 -2.60
N PRO A 439 2.34 8.42 -2.78
CA PRO A 439 3.58 8.06 -3.47
C PRO A 439 4.23 6.87 -2.78
N PHE A 440 4.41 5.78 -3.52
CA PHE A 440 4.74 4.48 -2.94
C PHE A 440 6.13 4.50 -2.29
N LYS A 441 7.11 5.12 -2.95
CA LYS A 441 8.47 5.25 -2.42
C LYS A 441 8.52 6.09 -1.13
N ASP A 442 7.75 7.18 -1.07
CA ASP A 442 7.73 8.05 0.10
C ASP A 442 7.11 7.34 1.30
N TRP A 443 6.00 6.62 1.07
CA TRP A 443 5.40 5.76 2.08
C TRP A 443 6.39 4.73 2.65
N VAL A 444 7.12 4.06 1.77
CA VAL A 444 8.05 3.00 2.18
C VAL A 444 9.22 3.57 2.97
N ASN A 445 9.72 4.75 2.60
CA ASN A 445 10.73 5.47 3.38
C ASN A 445 10.22 5.85 4.79
N LEU A 446 8.96 6.28 4.90
CA LEU A 446 8.33 6.61 6.18
C LEU A 446 8.17 5.39 7.11
N THR A 447 8.05 4.20 6.53
CA THR A 447 7.85 2.94 7.27
C THR A 447 9.10 2.10 7.42
N GLY A 448 10.23 2.54 6.86
CA GLY A 448 11.52 1.86 6.96
C GLY A 448 11.70 0.63 6.04
N GLY A 449 10.91 0.51 4.97
CA GLY A 449 11.06 -0.55 3.97
C GLY A 449 11.92 -0.12 2.76
N GLU A 450 11.99 -0.98 1.73
CA GLU A 450 12.72 -0.72 0.47
C GLU A 450 11.87 -1.10 -0.76
N VAL A 451 11.86 -0.28 -1.82
CA VAL A 451 11.13 -0.53 -3.09
C VAL A 451 12.12 -0.70 -4.24
N ILE A 452 11.93 -1.75 -5.05
CA ILE A 452 12.76 -2.04 -6.23
C ILE A 452 11.88 -2.26 -7.47
N CYS A 453 12.20 -1.56 -8.55
CA CYS A 453 11.63 -1.83 -9.88
C CYS A 453 12.42 -2.96 -10.54
N ILE A 454 11.74 -4.00 -11.02
CA ILE A 454 12.39 -5.17 -11.63
C ILE A 454 12.01 -5.25 -13.11
N ASP A 455 12.95 -4.88 -13.99
CA ASP A 455 12.73 -4.84 -15.44
C ASP A 455 12.51 -6.23 -16.06
N SER A 456 12.98 -7.31 -15.41
CA SER A 456 12.87 -8.69 -15.91
C SER A 456 11.53 -9.37 -15.59
N MET A 457 10.67 -8.73 -14.81
CA MET A 457 9.28 -9.17 -14.59
C MET A 457 8.37 -8.13 -15.26
N PRO A 458 7.31 -8.54 -15.98
CA PRO A 458 6.44 -7.61 -16.67
C PRO A 458 5.88 -6.59 -15.67
N SER A 459 6.29 -5.33 -15.80
CA SER A 459 5.76 -4.18 -15.05
C SER A 459 5.45 -4.48 -13.58
N SER A 460 6.44 -4.97 -12.83
CA SER A 460 6.26 -5.41 -11.44
C SER A 460 7.11 -4.59 -10.48
N ILE A 461 6.52 -4.13 -9.37
CA ILE A 461 7.24 -3.52 -8.24
C ILE A 461 7.50 -4.61 -7.19
N LEU A 462 8.72 -4.69 -6.66
CA LEU A 462 9.02 -5.51 -5.49
C LEU A 462 9.10 -4.61 -4.24
N LEU A 463 8.21 -4.88 -3.28
CA LEU A 463 8.28 -4.32 -1.94
C LEU A 463 9.09 -5.27 -1.04
N ASN A 464 10.25 -4.81 -0.58
CA ASN A 464 11.11 -5.57 0.30
C ASN A 464 10.81 -5.23 1.78
N LEU A 465 10.22 -6.20 2.47
CA LEU A 465 9.97 -6.15 3.92
C LEU A 465 10.85 -7.13 4.69
N SER A 466 11.83 -7.76 4.04
CA SER A 466 12.69 -8.77 4.66
C SER A 466 13.65 -8.21 5.72
N GLY A 467 13.82 -6.89 5.78
CA GLY A 467 14.75 -6.21 6.69
C GLY A 467 16.19 -6.13 6.18
N THR A 468 16.49 -6.71 5.02
CA THR A 468 17.84 -6.74 4.44
C THR A 468 17.88 -5.99 3.12
N SER A 469 18.76 -4.99 3.02
CA SER A 469 18.88 -4.20 1.80
C SER A 469 19.33 -5.05 0.60
N LEU A 470 18.77 -4.71 -0.54
CA LEU A 470 18.99 -5.36 -1.83
C LEU A 470 19.78 -4.50 -2.81
N VAL A 471 20.03 -3.22 -2.49
CA VAL A 471 20.89 -2.34 -3.30
C VAL A 471 22.26 -2.98 -3.53
N GLY A 472 22.68 -3.05 -4.80
CA GLY A 472 24.00 -3.56 -5.20
C GLY A 472 24.15 -5.09 -5.23
N LYS A 473 23.07 -5.84 -4.96
CA LYS A 473 23.04 -7.30 -5.16
C LYS A 473 22.58 -7.60 -6.59
N ASN A 474 23.28 -8.48 -7.30
CA ASN A 474 22.79 -9.03 -8.57
C ASN A 474 21.60 -9.94 -8.28
N LEU A 475 20.38 -9.45 -8.55
CA LEU A 475 19.12 -10.15 -8.32
C LEU A 475 18.60 -10.84 -9.57
#